data_AF-A0A4Q1IMQ8-F1
#
_entry.id   AF-A0A4Q1IMQ8-F1
#
_cell.length_a   1.000
_cell.length_b   1.000
_cell.length_c   1.000
_cell.angle_alpha   90.00
_cell.angle_beta   90.00
_cell.angle_gamma   90.00
#
_symmetry.space_group_name_H-M   'P 1'
#
loop_
_entity.id
_entity.type
_entity.pdbx_description
1 polymer ?
#
loop_
_entity_poly.entity_id
_entity_poly.type
_entity_poly.pdbx_seq_one_letter_code
_entity_poly.pdbx_strand_id
1 'polypeptide(L)'
;MNELTKIGKKRTILISISILLVSIHTIYFYHSVRPEIESKKLITQLIRFVLTVGLLIMVYKGKNWAKIISIVLFSLGLLGALIALGTLETPFINKVPLLVMIFVYSMAIYHFGFAKSFKEFFKYQNSETGIKETFQDSKQLMESEKFWKIIETTKSKSLGDYENQQSELEKELSKLTANEVLEFDNKFRTLRGEVYNWNFWAAAYIINGGCSDDCFSDFRGWLIGQGQLIYENAIKNIETLTELKETNDGDWEGLSYIATDVYEKKTGNDMPQGIQENFEITGEEWEEDENDLKKRFPKLYTKFGME
;
A
#
# COMPACT_ATOMS: atom_id res chain seq x y z
N MET A 1 4.23 13.56 1.79
CA MET A 1 4.46 13.80 3.23
C MET A 1 5.95 13.70 3.57
N ASN A 2 6.58 14.68 4.25
CA ASN A 2 8.03 14.62 4.55
C ASN A 2 8.38 13.54 5.60
N GLU A 3 9.65 13.11 5.67
CA GLU A 3 10.10 12.04 6.59
C GLU A 3 9.78 12.32 8.06
N LEU A 4 9.91 13.58 8.50
CA LEU A 4 9.61 13.96 9.88
C LEU A 4 8.11 13.84 10.22
N THR A 5 7.25 14.08 9.22
CA THR A 5 5.80 13.92 9.31
C THR A 5 5.40 12.44 9.34
N LYS A 6 6.05 11.58 8.52
CA LYS A 6 5.88 10.11 8.57
C LYS A 6 6.23 9.56 9.96
N ILE A 7 7.36 9.99 10.52
CA ILE A 7 7.78 9.64 11.89
C ILE A 7 6.72 10.11 12.91
N GLY A 8 6.20 11.32 12.75
CA GLY A 8 5.14 11.87 13.60
C GLY A 8 3.86 11.04 13.57
N LYS A 9 3.40 10.63 12.38
CA LYS A 9 2.24 9.74 12.18
C LYS A 9 2.45 8.40 12.89
N LYS A 10 3.56 7.70 12.59
CA LYS A 10 3.89 6.38 13.18
C LYS A 10 3.98 6.43 14.70
N ARG A 11 4.67 7.42 15.27
CA ARG A 11 4.81 7.59 16.73
C ARG A 11 3.49 7.92 17.41
N THR A 12 2.62 8.70 16.77
CA THR A 12 1.29 9.02 17.30
C THR A 12 0.44 7.76 17.44
N ILE A 13 0.48 6.87 16.44
CA ILE A 13 -0.21 5.58 16.49
C ILE A 13 0.37 4.70 17.59
N LEU A 14 1.70 4.55 17.65
CA LEU A 14 2.36 3.70 18.65
C LEU A 14 2.06 4.16 20.08
N ILE A 15 2.15 5.45 20.35
CA ILE A 15 1.85 6.01 21.69
C ILE A 15 0.37 5.82 22.03
N SER A 16 -0.53 6.00 21.06
CA SER A 16 -1.96 5.74 21.26
C SER A 16 -2.21 4.28 21.64
N ILE A 17 -1.58 3.33 20.96
CA ILE A 17 -1.65 1.90 21.28
C ILE A 17 -1.14 1.65 22.70
N SER A 18 0.03 2.20 23.08
CA SER A 18 0.58 2.05 24.43
C SER A 18 -0.38 2.57 25.52
N ILE A 19 -1.03 3.72 25.31
CA ILE A 19 -2.03 4.26 26.24
C ILE A 19 -3.22 3.30 26.39
N LEU A 20 -3.73 2.77 25.27
CA LEU A 20 -4.85 1.84 25.28
C LEU A 20 -4.49 0.52 25.97
N LEU A 21 -3.27 0.00 25.76
CA LEU A 21 -2.77 -1.19 26.44
C LEU A 21 -2.66 -0.98 27.95
N VAL A 22 -2.15 0.18 28.41
CA VAL A 22 -2.14 0.51 29.85
C VAL A 22 -3.56 0.55 30.41
N SER A 23 -4.52 1.11 29.67
CA SER A 23 -5.92 1.16 30.10
C SER A 23 -6.52 -0.25 30.22
N ILE A 24 -6.34 -1.12 29.22
CA ILE A 24 -6.81 -2.51 29.23
C ILE A 24 -6.16 -3.28 30.39
N HIS A 25 -4.84 -3.15 30.55
CA HIS A 25 -4.12 -3.81 31.63
C HIS A 25 -4.63 -3.37 33.00
N THR A 26 -4.93 -2.08 33.19
CA THR A 26 -5.49 -1.55 34.44
C THR A 26 -6.87 -2.12 34.75
N ILE A 27 -7.72 -2.30 33.73
CA ILE A 27 -9.04 -2.92 33.86
C ILE A 27 -8.90 -4.38 34.27
N TYR A 28 -8.08 -5.13 33.52
CA TYR A 28 -7.81 -6.52 33.80
C TYR A 28 -7.27 -6.72 35.22
N PHE A 29 -6.23 -5.99 35.60
CA PHE A 29 -5.57 -6.13 36.90
C PHE A 29 -6.52 -5.82 38.07
N TYR A 30 -7.39 -4.82 37.92
CA TYR A 30 -8.36 -4.47 38.97
C TYR A 30 -9.36 -5.61 39.22
N HIS A 31 -9.82 -6.27 38.16
CA HIS A 31 -10.83 -7.32 38.26
C HIS A 31 -10.25 -8.71 38.51
N SER A 32 -9.03 -9.02 38.04
CA SER A 32 -8.43 -10.35 38.18
C SER A 32 -8.03 -10.69 39.63
N VAL A 33 -7.79 -9.68 40.46
CA VAL A 33 -7.45 -9.86 41.88
C VAL A 33 -8.68 -9.95 42.79
N ARG A 34 -9.89 -9.91 42.23
CA ARG A 34 -11.15 -9.94 42.98
C ARG A 34 -11.91 -11.24 42.70
N PRO A 35 -12.61 -11.80 43.71
CA PRO A 35 -13.37 -13.04 43.53
C PRO A 35 -14.56 -12.87 42.58
N GLU A 36 -15.12 -11.66 42.49
CA GLU A 36 -16.25 -11.34 41.61
C GLU A 36 -16.01 -10.05 40.82
N ILE A 37 -16.61 -9.98 39.63
CA ILE A 37 -16.54 -8.81 38.75
C ILE A 37 -17.48 -7.72 39.28
N GLU A 38 -16.91 -6.61 39.75
CA GLU A 38 -17.68 -5.43 40.14
C GLU A 38 -18.25 -4.70 38.89
N SER A 39 -19.48 -5.05 38.49
CA SER A 39 -20.06 -4.61 37.21
C SER A 39 -20.14 -3.09 37.06
N LYS A 40 -20.48 -2.35 38.13
CA LYS A 40 -20.52 -0.87 38.08
C LYS A 40 -19.16 -0.28 37.73
N LYS A 41 -18.10 -0.79 38.35
CA LYS A 41 -16.74 -0.34 38.10
C LYS A 41 -16.27 -0.69 36.70
N LEU A 42 -16.57 -1.90 36.24
CA LEU A 42 -16.27 -2.35 34.88
C LEU A 42 -16.93 -1.44 33.84
N ILE A 43 -18.22 -1.12 34.01
CA ILE A 43 -18.94 -0.21 33.10
C ILE A 43 -18.27 1.18 33.06
N THR A 44 -17.94 1.76 34.22
CA THR A 44 -17.24 3.06 34.26
C THR A 44 -15.90 3.00 33.55
N GLN A 45 -15.15 1.90 33.71
CA GLN A 45 -13.86 1.70 33.07
C GLN A 45 -13.97 1.53 31.55
N LEU A 46 -14.98 0.82 31.06
CA LEU A 46 -15.27 0.66 29.63
C LEU A 46 -15.66 2.01 29.01
N ILE A 47 -16.52 2.79 29.66
CA ILE A 47 -16.87 4.15 29.21
C ILE A 47 -15.60 5.01 29.11
N ARG A 48 -14.76 5.01 30.16
CA ARG A 48 -13.48 5.73 30.15
C ARG A 48 -12.56 5.27 29.02
N PHE A 49 -12.50 3.96 28.75
CA PHE A 49 -11.70 3.40 27.66
C PHE A 49 -12.19 3.91 26.30
N VAL A 50 -13.50 3.84 26.04
CA VAL A 50 -14.10 4.34 24.79
C VAL A 50 -13.87 5.85 24.63
N LEU A 51 -14.03 6.63 25.70
CA LEU A 51 -13.73 8.07 25.68
C LEU A 51 -12.26 8.35 25.36
N THR A 52 -11.34 7.52 25.87
CA THR A 52 -9.91 7.62 25.59
C THR A 52 -9.62 7.30 24.13
N VAL A 53 -10.23 6.26 23.57
CA VAL A 53 -10.14 5.93 22.13
C VAL A 53 -10.64 7.10 21.30
N GLY A 54 -11.83 7.63 21.61
CA GLY A 54 -12.40 8.78 20.90
C GLY A 54 -11.49 10.01 20.96
N LEU A 55 -10.93 10.31 22.13
CA LEU A 55 -10.01 11.43 22.31
C LEU A 55 -8.73 11.27 21.46
N LEU A 56 -8.11 10.09 21.47
CA LEU A 56 -6.91 9.79 20.67
C LEU A 56 -7.20 9.85 19.16
N ILE A 57 -8.37 9.38 18.72
CA ILE A 57 -8.81 9.53 17.33
C ILE A 57 -8.93 11.02 16.96
N MET A 58 -9.47 11.86 17.83
CA MET A 58 -9.58 13.30 17.55
C MET A 58 -8.22 13.99 17.52
N VAL A 59 -7.25 13.57 18.33
CA VAL A 59 -5.84 13.99 18.21
C VAL A 59 -5.27 13.58 16.85
N TYR A 60 -5.53 12.34 16.43
CA TYR A 60 -5.10 11.83 15.12
C TYR A 60 -5.82 12.50 13.93
N LYS A 61 -6.97 13.14 14.15
CA LYS A 61 -7.65 13.99 13.17
C LYS A 61 -7.20 15.46 13.22
N GLY A 62 -6.13 15.78 13.94
CA GLY A 62 -5.59 17.14 14.04
C GLY A 62 -6.41 18.11 14.89
N LYS A 63 -7.37 17.65 15.69
CA LYS A 63 -8.21 18.54 16.50
C LYS A 63 -7.40 19.14 17.65
N ASN A 64 -7.19 20.47 17.61
CA ASN A 64 -6.38 21.17 18.61
C ASN A 64 -6.96 21.07 20.04
N TRP A 65 -8.29 21.11 20.18
CA TRP A 65 -8.93 20.92 21.48
C TRP A 65 -8.64 19.53 22.06
N ALA A 66 -8.64 18.48 21.24
CA ALA A 66 -8.38 17.11 21.68
C ALA A 66 -6.93 16.94 22.13
N LYS A 67 -5.98 17.58 21.43
CA LYS A 67 -4.57 17.63 21.83
C LYS A 67 -4.41 18.26 23.21
N ILE A 68 -5.02 19.42 23.44
CA ILE A 68 -4.93 20.14 24.72
C ILE A 68 -5.54 19.30 25.85
N ILE A 69 -6.76 18.77 25.64
CA ILE A 69 -7.43 17.91 26.63
C ILE A 69 -6.58 16.68 26.95
N SER A 70 -5.98 16.03 25.95
CA SER A 70 -5.12 14.86 26.15
C SER A 70 -3.91 15.18 27.02
N ILE A 71 -3.20 16.29 26.74
CA ILE A 71 -2.04 16.72 27.54
C ILE A 71 -2.45 16.96 28.99
N VAL A 72 -3.58 17.63 29.24
CA VAL A 72 -4.08 17.92 30.59
C VAL A 72 -4.43 16.62 31.32
N LEU A 73 -5.22 15.74 30.70
CA LEU A 73 -5.65 14.48 31.32
C LEU A 73 -4.48 13.55 31.62
N PHE A 74 -3.53 13.41 30.69
CA PHE A 74 -2.34 12.58 30.92
C PHE A 74 -1.41 13.20 31.97
N SER A 75 -1.33 14.53 32.07
CA SER A 75 -0.59 15.19 33.15
C SER A 75 -1.21 14.95 34.52
N LEU A 76 -2.54 15.02 34.63
CA LEU A 76 -3.26 14.67 35.87
C LEU A 76 -3.09 13.20 36.23
N GLY A 77 -3.18 12.30 35.25
CA GLY A 77 -2.94 10.87 35.43
C GLY A 77 -1.51 10.57 35.89
N LEU A 78 -0.52 11.25 35.29
CA LEU A 78 0.89 11.15 35.67
C LEU A 78 1.11 11.61 37.11
N LEU A 79 0.54 12.76 37.49
CA LEU A 79 0.63 13.27 38.86
C LEU A 79 0.01 12.29 39.86
N GLY A 80 -1.19 11.78 39.56
CA GLY A 80 -1.86 10.78 40.40
C GLY A 80 -1.03 9.50 40.57
N ALA A 81 -0.41 9.03 39.50
CA ALA A 81 0.47 7.85 39.55
C ALA A 81 1.74 8.11 40.37
N LEU A 82 2.34 9.29 40.26
CA LEU A 82 3.51 9.68 41.07
C LEU A 82 3.18 9.77 42.56
N ILE A 83 2.04 10.38 42.92
CA ILE A 83 1.57 10.44 44.31
C ILE A 83 1.34 9.02 44.82
N ALA A 84 0.58 8.19 44.07
CA ALA A 84 0.30 6.81 44.46
C ALA A 84 1.57 5.96 44.63
N LEU A 85 2.60 6.20 43.80
CA LEU A 85 3.87 5.49 43.91
C LEU A 85 4.55 5.74 45.27
N GLY A 86 4.48 6.98 45.77
CA GLY A 86 5.06 7.41 47.04
C GLY A 86 4.19 7.14 48.28
N THR A 87 2.86 7.09 48.13
CA THR A 87 1.94 6.96 49.27
C THR A 87 1.40 5.55 49.48
N LEU A 88 1.39 4.68 48.46
CA LEU A 88 0.90 3.31 48.62
C LEU A 88 1.94 2.42 49.32
N GLU A 89 1.57 1.92 50.49
CA GLU A 89 2.32 0.93 51.26
C GLU A 89 2.03 -0.50 50.76
N THR A 90 2.43 -0.78 49.51
CA THR A 90 2.31 -2.11 48.91
C THR A 90 3.68 -2.64 48.46
N PRO A 91 3.85 -3.97 48.35
CA PRO A 91 5.04 -4.57 47.76
C PRO A 91 5.38 -3.95 46.40
N PHE A 92 6.67 -3.87 46.07
CA PHE A 92 7.14 -3.20 44.85
C PHE A 92 6.51 -3.75 43.58
N ILE A 93 6.23 -5.06 43.53
CA ILE A 93 5.63 -5.70 42.35
C ILE A 93 4.25 -5.11 42.01
N ASN A 94 3.49 -4.67 43.02
CA ASN A 94 2.18 -4.04 42.81
C ASN A 94 2.29 -2.59 42.32
N LYS A 95 3.49 -2.00 42.39
CA LYS A 95 3.79 -0.66 41.87
C LYS A 95 4.22 -0.67 40.40
N VAL A 96 4.49 -1.84 39.81
CA VAL A 96 4.92 -1.98 38.40
C VAL A 96 3.92 -1.33 37.42
N PRO A 97 2.58 -1.52 37.53
CA PRO A 97 1.64 -0.84 36.64
C PRO A 97 1.69 0.69 36.73
N LEU A 98 2.00 1.24 37.92
CA LEU A 98 2.17 2.68 38.10
C LEU A 98 3.41 3.19 37.38
N LEU A 99 4.52 2.45 37.43
CA LEU A 99 5.75 2.80 36.71
C LEU A 99 5.55 2.79 35.20
N VAL A 100 4.84 1.78 34.67
CA VAL A 100 4.49 1.71 33.25
C VAL A 100 3.59 2.90 32.85
N MET A 101 2.58 3.22 33.67
CA MET A 101 1.71 4.37 33.44
C MET A 101 2.48 5.69 33.44
N ILE A 102 3.38 5.89 34.41
CA ILE A 102 4.26 7.07 34.50
C ILE A 102 5.07 7.21 33.21
N PHE A 103 5.69 6.13 32.75
CA PHE A 103 6.49 6.13 31.53
C PHE A 103 5.65 6.47 30.28
N VAL A 104 4.53 5.77 30.07
CA VAL A 104 3.68 5.95 28.89
C VAL A 104 3.06 7.36 28.85
N TYR A 105 2.57 7.86 29.98
CA TYR A 105 2.00 9.21 30.03
C TYR A 105 3.05 10.30 29.88
N SER A 106 4.25 10.12 30.44
CA SER A 106 5.38 11.04 30.20
C SER A 106 5.74 11.11 28.72
N MET A 107 5.82 9.96 28.04
CA MET A 107 6.05 9.90 26.60
C MET A 107 4.92 10.58 25.80
N ALA A 108 3.66 10.36 26.18
CA ALA A 108 2.51 10.97 25.52
C ALA A 108 2.51 12.50 25.65
N ILE A 109 2.78 13.01 26.86
CA ILE A 109 2.88 14.46 27.13
C ILE A 109 4.02 15.06 26.31
N TYR A 110 5.20 14.42 26.31
CA TYR A 110 6.32 14.87 25.51
C TYR A 110 5.99 14.91 24.01
N HIS A 111 5.41 13.83 23.49
CA HIS A 111 5.08 13.70 22.08
C HIS A 111 4.04 14.74 21.64
N PHE A 112 2.92 14.85 22.35
CA PHE A 112 1.84 15.78 21.99
C PHE A 112 2.18 17.25 22.26
N GLY A 113 3.02 17.54 23.25
CA GLY A 113 3.39 18.91 23.62
C GLY A 113 4.61 19.45 22.87
N PHE A 114 5.65 18.63 22.70
CA PHE A 114 7.00 19.14 22.42
C PHE A 114 7.67 18.50 21.21
N ALA A 115 7.35 17.25 20.85
CA ALA A 115 8.06 16.54 19.79
C ALA A 115 7.95 17.26 18.44
N LYS A 116 9.11 17.53 17.81
CA LYS A 116 9.19 18.20 16.50
C LYS A 116 8.45 17.40 15.41
N SER A 117 8.59 16.07 15.42
CA SER A 117 7.88 15.19 14.49
C SER A 117 6.36 15.21 14.66
N PHE A 118 5.87 15.31 15.90
CA PHE A 118 4.44 15.50 16.13
C PHE A 118 3.97 16.87 15.66
N LYS A 119 4.73 17.94 15.90
CA LYS A 119 4.37 19.30 15.43
C LYS A 119 4.25 19.36 13.91
N GLU A 120 5.17 18.74 13.18
CA GLU A 120 5.08 18.64 11.70
C GLU A 120 3.88 17.80 11.26
N PHE A 121 3.62 16.65 11.90
CA PHE A 121 2.43 15.86 11.66
C PHE A 121 1.13 16.63 11.94
N PHE A 122 1.08 17.35 13.05
CA PHE A 122 -0.05 18.14 13.46
C PHE A 122 -0.29 19.34 12.54
N LYS A 123 0.78 19.95 12.02
CA LYS A 123 0.71 20.98 10.98
C LYS A 123 0.18 20.39 9.68
N TYR A 124 0.67 19.23 9.26
CA TYR A 124 0.19 18.51 8.08
C TYR A 124 -1.31 18.16 8.16
N GLN A 125 -1.80 17.76 9.35
CA GLN A 125 -3.23 17.52 9.58
C GLN A 125 -4.10 18.78 9.46
N ASN A 126 -3.52 19.97 9.66
CA ASN A 126 -4.26 21.25 9.78
C ASN A 126 -3.91 22.28 8.69
N SER A 127 -2.97 22.01 7.80
CA SER A 127 -2.74 22.83 6.61
C SER A 127 -3.91 22.65 5.64
N GLU A 128 -4.15 23.58 4.71
CA GLU A 128 -5.16 23.41 3.65
C GLU A 128 -4.87 22.21 2.72
N THR A 129 -3.65 21.66 2.78
CA THR A 129 -3.26 20.34 2.23
C THR A 129 -3.75 19.14 3.08
N GLY A 130 -4.36 19.39 4.23
CA GLY A 130 -4.99 18.44 5.15
C GLY A 130 -6.53 18.43 5.05
N ILE A 131 -7.12 19.26 4.18
CA ILE A 131 -8.43 18.97 3.59
C ILE A 131 -8.14 17.98 2.46
N LYS A 132 -8.62 16.74 2.62
CA LYS A 132 -8.90 15.79 1.54
C LYS A 132 -8.32 16.21 0.18
N GLU A 133 -7.07 15.86 -0.13
CA GLU A 133 -6.93 15.14 -1.39
C GLU A 133 -7.67 13.82 -1.14
N THR A 134 -8.99 13.83 -1.33
CA THR A 134 -9.53 12.80 -2.19
C THR A 134 -8.69 12.94 -3.44
N PHE A 135 -7.58 12.19 -3.52
CA PHE A 135 -7.09 11.81 -4.83
C PHE A 135 -8.29 11.16 -5.45
N GLN A 136 -8.96 11.96 -6.26
CA GLN A 136 -10.25 11.61 -6.81
C GLN A 136 -9.96 10.33 -7.56
N ASP A 137 -10.63 9.26 -7.17
CA ASP A 137 -10.63 8.03 -7.97
C ASP A 137 -10.94 8.49 -9.39
N SER A 138 -9.88 8.56 -10.20
CA SER A 138 -9.93 9.14 -11.53
C SER A 138 -10.12 7.96 -12.44
N LYS A 139 -11.18 8.02 -13.24
CA LYS A 139 -11.39 7.08 -14.34
C LYS A 139 -10.83 7.62 -15.65
N GLN A 140 -9.94 8.62 -15.60
CA GLN A 140 -9.26 9.11 -16.78
C GLN A 140 -8.11 8.19 -17.15
N LEU A 141 -7.93 8.01 -18.46
CA LEU A 141 -6.81 7.30 -19.04
C LEU A 141 -5.76 8.32 -19.46
N MET A 142 -4.49 7.99 -19.26
CA MET A 142 -3.42 8.74 -19.88
C MET A 142 -3.58 8.68 -21.41
N GLU A 143 -3.36 9.82 -22.06
CA GLU A 143 -3.32 9.91 -23.52
C GLU A 143 -2.36 8.88 -24.12
N SER A 144 -2.81 8.13 -25.13
CA SER A 144 -2.09 6.97 -25.67
C SER A 144 -0.67 7.31 -26.14
N GLU A 145 -0.49 8.43 -26.85
CA GLU A 145 0.83 8.87 -27.32
C GLU A 145 1.80 9.15 -26.15
N LYS A 146 1.29 9.75 -25.07
CA LYS A 146 2.08 10.05 -23.87
C LYS A 146 2.47 8.77 -23.13
N PHE A 147 1.53 7.85 -22.97
CA PHE A 147 1.76 6.55 -22.35
C PHE A 147 2.85 5.76 -23.10
N TRP A 148 2.69 5.60 -24.42
CA TRP A 148 3.64 4.84 -25.23
C TRP A 148 5.01 5.49 -25.31
N LYS A 149 5.07 6.82 -25.34
CA LYS A 149 6.34 7.56 -25.26
C LYS A 149 7.10 7.29 -23.97
N ILE A 150 6.41 7.16 -22.83
CA ILE A 150 7.06 6.78 -21.56
C ILE A 150 7.62 5.36 -21.68
N ILE A 151 6.83 4.39 -22.13
CA ILE A 151 7.28 3.01 -22.31
C ILE A 151 8.49 2.93 -23.25
N GLU A 152 8.43 3.57 -24.41
CA GLU A 152 9.52 3.62 -25.40
C GLU A 152 10.79 4.26 -24.81
N THR A 153 10.64 5.35 -24.05
CA THR A 153 11.76 6.01 -23.37
C THR A 153 12.43 5.07 -22.39
N THR A 154 11.65 4.33 -21.59
CA THR A 154 12.18 3.40 -20.57
C THR A 154 12.88 2.21 -21.21
N LYS A 155 12.28 1.60 -22.25
CA LYS A 155 12.86 0.50 -23.03
C LYS A 155 14.19 0.89 -23.68
N SER A 156 14.23 2.10 -24.26
CA SER A 156 15.43 2.61 -24.94
C SER A 156 16.57 2.85 -23.96
N LYS A 157 16.26 3.42 -22.78
CA LYS A 157 17.26 3.66 -21.73
C LYS A 157 17.73 2.40 -21.03
N SER A 158 16.89 1.38 -20.95
CA SER A 158 17.27 0.08 -20.40
C SER A 158 18.02 -0.80 -21.39
N LEU A 159 18.21 -0.37 -22.64
CA LEU A 159 18.85 -1.14 -23.70
C LEU A 159 18.20 -2.51 -23.94
N GLY A 160 16.89 -2.61 -23.67
CA GLY A 160 16.12 -3.84 -23.82
C GLY A 160 16.06 -4.72 -22.57
N ASP A 161 16.88 -4.45 -21.56
CA ASP A 161 16.89 -5.18 -20.28
C ASP A 161 15.63 -4.86 -19.46
N TYR A 162 14.94 -5.90 -18.99
CA TYR A 162 13.63 -5.78 -18.36
C TYR A 162 13.71 -5.23 -16.93
N GLU A 163 14.63 -5.73 -16.10
CA GLU A 163 14.82 -5.23 -14.74
C GLU A 163 15.21 -3.75 -14.72
N ASN A 164 16.14 -3.35 -15.59
CA ASN A 164 16.52 -1.96 -15.74
C ASN A 164 15.38 -1.10 -16.31
N GLN A 165 14.48 -1.66 -17.13
CA GLN A 165 13.29 -0.94 -17.60
C GLN A 165 12.39 -0.54 -16.45
N GLN A 166 12.22 -1.39 -15.44
CA GLN A 166 11.44 -1.07 -14.24
C GLN A 166 12.03 0.13 -13.49
N SER A 167 13.35 0.14 -13.31
CA SER A 167 14.08 1.25 -12.70
C SER A 167 13.95 2.55 -13.49
N GLU A 168 14.00 2.48 -14.83
CA GLU A 168 13.79 3.66 -15.68
C GLU A 168 12.33 4.14 -15.68
N LEU A 169 11.36 3.22 -15.60
CA LEU A 169 9.94 3.56 -15.47
C LEU A 169 9.67 4.30 -14.16
N GLU A 170 10.24 3.84 -13.04
CA GLU A 170 10.13 4.54 -11.76
C GLU A 170 10.63 6.00 -11.88
N LYS A 171 11.76 6.22 -12.57
CA LYS A 171 12.34 7.55 -12.79
C LYS A 171 11.45 8.44 -13.66
N GLU A 172 10.87 7.91 -14.74
CA GLU A 172 9.98 8.68 -15.61
C GLU A 172 8.66 9.02 -14.90
N LEU A 173 8.00 8.05 -14.25
CA LEU A 173 6.76 8.28 -13.52
C LEU A 173 6.95 9.22 -12.32
N SER A 174 8.11 9.21 -11.67
CA SER A 174 8.42 10.13 -10.57
C SER A 174 8.38 11.60 -10.96
N LYS A 175 8.53 11.93 -12.26
CA LYS A 175 8.44 13.30 -12.78
C LYS A 175 7.00 13.79 -12.96
N LEU A 176 6.04 12.88 -13.01
CA LEU A 176 4.63 13.19 -13.21
C LEU A 176 3.94 13.62 -11.91
N THR A 177 2.77 14.24 -12.01
CA THR A 177 1.88 14.46 -10.86
C THR A 177 1.26 13.14 -10.39
N ALA A 178 0.74 13.08 -9.16
CA ALA A 178 0.10 11.85 -8.65
C ALA A 178 -1.12 11.43 -9.48
N ASN A 179 -1.91 12.39 -9.99
CA ASN A 179 -3.04 12.09 -10.87
C ASN A 179 -2.59 11.51 -12.22
N GLU A 180 -1.53 12.05 -12.82
CA GLU A 180 -0.97 11.50 -14.05
C GLU A 180 -0.39 10.09 -13.85
N VAL A 181 0.16 9.78 -12.67
CA VAL A 181 0.60 8.41 -12.34
C VAL A 181 -0.60 7.45 -12.23
N LEU A 182 -1.71 7.90 -11.64
CA LEU A 182 -2.96 7.12 -11.62
C LEU A 182 -3.54 6.93 -13.04
N GLU A 183 -3.50 7.97 -13.88
CA GLU A 183 -3.93 7.88 -15.28
C GLU A 183 -3.04 6.92 -16.10
N PHE A 184 -1.73 6.87 -15.81
CA PHE A 184 -0.81 5.89 -16.38
C PHE A 184 -1.20 4.47 -15.97
N ASP A 185 -1.40 4.23 -14.67
CA ASP A 185 -1.83 2.94 -14.12
C ASP A 185 -3.16 2.48 -14.72
N ASN A 186 -4.15 3.38 -14.81
CA ASN A 186 -5.44 3.11 -15.46
C ASN A 186 -5.26 2.65 -16.91
N LYS A 187 -4.38 3.32 -17.67
CA LYS A 187 -4.07 2.97 -19.06
C LYS A 187 -3.37 1.61 -19.14
N PHE A 188 -2.41 1.36 -18.25
CA PHE A 188 -1.69 0.09 -18.16
C PHE A 188 -2.65 -1.08 -17.88
N ARG A 189 -3.55 -0.95 -16.89
CA ARG A 189 -4.57 -1.96 -16.56
C ARG A 189 -5.58 -2.18 -17.69
N THR A 190 -5.96 -1.11 -18.39
CA THR A 190 -6.85 -1.21 -19.55
C THR A 190 -6.21 -2.07 -20.65
N LEU A 191 -4.96 -1.79 -20.99
CA LEU A 191 -4.21 -2.58 -21.98
C LEU A 191 -4.04 -4.03 -21.53
N ARG A 192 -3.68 -4.29 -20.26
CA ARG A 192 -3.61 -5.66 -19.73
C ARG A 192 -4.93 -6.44 -19.90
N GLY A 193 -6.06 -5.78 -19.69
CA GLY A 193 -7.38 -6.36 -19.89
C GLY A 193 -7.71 -6.65 -21.37
N GLU A 194 -7.26 -5.81 -22.30
CA GLU A 194 -7.48 -6.02 -23.75
C GLU A 194 -6.82 -7.31 -24.27
N VAL A 195 -5.68 -7.70 -23.68
CA VAL A 195 -4.97 -8.94 -24.02
C VAL A 195 -5.30 -10.10 -23.08
N TYR A 196 -6.36 -10.00 -22.27
CA TYR A 196 -6.83 -11.10 -21.44
C TYR A 196 -7.72 -12.06 -22.24
N ASN A 197 -7.08 -12.85 -23.10
CA ASN A 197 -7.74 -13.85 -23.93
C ASN A 197 -6.88 -15.10 -24.14
N TRP A 198 -7.51 -16.19 -24.54
CA TRP A 198 -6.86 -17.49 -24.69
C TRP A 198 -5.75 -17.55 -25.74
N ASN A 199 -5.75 -16.68 -26.76
CA ASN A 199 -4.67 -16.63 -27.74
C ASN A 199 -3.37 -16.06 -27.14
N PHE A 200 -3.47 -15.01 -26.32
CA PHE A 200 -2.30 -14.47 -25.62
C PHE A 200 -1.84 -15.41 -24.50
N TRP A 201 -2.77 -16.16 -23.87
CA TRP A 201 -2.40 -17.21 -22.94
C TRP A 201 -1.60 -18.32 -23.64
N ALA A 202 -2.08 -18.80 -24.78
CA ALA A 202 -1.37 -19.78 -25.59
C ALA A 202 0.03 -19.27 -25.97
N ALA A 203 0.15 -18.00 -26.37
CA ALA A 203 1.44 -17.42 -26.68
C ALA A 203 2.39 -17.41 -25.48
N ALA A 204 1.92 -16.99 -24.30
CA ALA A 204 2.70 -17.02 -23.06
C ALA A 204 3.14 -18.45 -22.72
N TYR A 205 2.21 -19.41 -22.83
CA TYR A 205 2.46 -20.83 -22.59
C TYR A 205 3.52 -21.39 -23.53
N ILE A 206 3.40 -21.15 -24.84
CA ILE A 206 4.37 -21.61 -25.85
C ILE A 206 5.74 -20.96 -25.63
N ILE A 207 5.78 -19.65 -25.37
CA ILE A 207 7.03 -18.91 -25.19
C ILE A 207 7.81 -19.39 -23.96
N ASN A 208 7.09 -19.69 -22.88
CA ASN A 208 7.70 -20.03 -21.59
C ASN A 208 7.86 -21.55 -21.37
N GLY A 209 7.28 -22.39 -22.23
CA GLY A 209 7.22 -23.85 -22.01
C GLY A 209 6.26 -24.25 -20.89
N GLY A 210 5.16 -23.51 -20.72
CA GLY A 210 4.20 -23.64 -19.63
C GLY A 210 3.91 -22.28 -18.99
N CYS A 211 2.68 -22.05 -18.53
CA CYS A 211 2.33 -20.78 -17.90
C CYS A 211 1.10 -20.91 -16.99
N SER A 212 1.26 -20.56 -15.72
CA SER A 212 0.18 -20.39 -14.75
C SER A 212 -0.54 -19.05 -14.92
N ASP A 213 -1.63 -18.84 -14.19
CA ASP A 213 -2.36 -17.56 -14.13
C ASP A 213 -1.45 -16.38 -13.77
N ASP A 214 -0.54 -16.57 -12.81
CA ASP A 214 0.44 -15.55 -12.38
C ASP A 214 1.42 -15.24 -13.51
N CYS A 215 1.98 -16.28 -14.13
CA CYS A 215 2.83 -16.14 -15.31
C CYS A 215 2.12 -15.37 -16.44
N PHE A 216 0.83 -15.65 -16.69
CA PHE A 216 0.08 -14.96 -17.73
C PHE A 216 -0.25 -13.50 -17.36
N SER A 217 -0.48 -13.22 -16.08
CA SER A 217 -0.59 -11.84 -15.58
C SER A 217 0.69 -11.05 -15.85
N ASP A 218 1.85 -11.65 -15.58
CA ASP A 218 3.14 -11.02 -15.76
C ASP A 218 3.50 -10.85 -17.24
N PHE A 219 3.23 -11.87 -18.08
CA PHE A 219 3.39 -11.80 -19.53
C PHE A 219 2.72 -10.58 -20.14
N ARG A 220 1.48 -10.29 -19.73
CA ARG A 220 0.70 -9.16 -20.26
C ARG A 220 1.34 -7.82 -19.88
N GLY A 221 1.88 -7.71 -18.67
CA GLY A 221 2.67 -6.54 -18.24
C GLY A 221 3.96 -6.38 -19.04
N TRP A 222 4.70 -7.48 -19.21
CA TRP A 222 5.93 -7.51 -20.01
C TRP A 222 5.70 -7.18 -21.49
N LEU A 223 4.60 -7.66 -22.07
CA LEU A 223 4.23 -7.40 -23.47
C LEU A 223 4.01 -5.89 -23.71
N ILE A 224 3.32 -5.21 -22.79
CA ILE A 224 3.21 -3.74 -22.83
C ILE A 224 4.59 -3.11 -22.76
N GLY A 225 5.48 -3.64 -21.91
CA GLY A 225 6.87 -3.22 -21.80
C GLY A 225 7.65 -3.28 -23.10
N GLN A 226 7.29 -4.16 -24.06
CA GLN A 226 7.93 -4.25 -25.39
C GLN A 226 7.62 -3.06 -26.31
N GLY A 227 6.65 -2.21 -25.93
CA GLY A 227 6.29 -1.00 -26.65
C GLY A 227 5.15 -1.16 -27.64
N GLN A 228 4.67 -0.01 -28.14
CA GLN A 228 3.43 0.11 -28.88
C GLN A 228 3.37 -0.79 -30.12
N LEU A 229 4.41 -0.78 -30.94
CA LEU A 229 4.42 -1.49 -32.22
C LEU A 229 4.28 -3.00 -32.03
N ILE A 230 5.01 -3.57 -31.07
CA ILE A 230 4.95 -5.01 -30.75
C ILE A 230 3.56 -5.36 -30.22
N TYR A 231 3.06 -4.59 -29.26
CA TYR A 231 1.75 -4.79 -28.64
C TYR A 231 0.61 -4.76 -29.68
N GLU A 232 0.55 -3.70 -30.50
CA GLU A 232 -0.50 -3.54 -31.51
C GLU A 232 -0.41 -4.56 -32.65
N ASN A 233 0.80 -4.96 -33.06
CA ASN A 233 0.97 -6.01 -34.05
C ASN A 233 0.49 -7.37 -33.52
N ALA A 234 0.79 -7.69 -32.26
CA ALA A 234 0.35 -8.93 -31.63
C ALA A 234 -1.18 -9.00 -31.50
N ILE A 235 -1.85 -7.87 -31.23
CA ILE A 235 -3.32 -7.80 -31.23
C ILE A 235 -3.89 -8.13 -32.61
N LYS A 236 -3.28 -7.62 -33.69
CA LYS A 236 -3.73 -7.88 -35.07
C LYS A 236 -3.43 -9.31 -35.50
N ASN A 237 -2.29 -9.84 -35.08
CA ASN A 237 -1.85 -11.18 -35.39
C ASN A 237 -0.86 -11.66 -34.31
N ILE A 238 -1.31 -12.57 -33.45
CA ILE A 238 -0.51 -13.07 -32.33
C ILE A 238 0.83 -13.68 -32.77
N GLU A 239 0.91 -14.21 -33.99
CA GLU A 239 2.13 -14.83 -34.51
C GLU A 239 3.26 -13.82 -34.77
N THR A 240 3.00 -12.50 -34.76
CA THR A 240 4.07 -11.49 -34.84
C THR A 240 4.98 -11.50 -33.61
N LEU A 241 4.54 -12.11 -32.49
CA LEU A 241 5.41 -12.33 -31.33
C LEU A 241 6.64 -13.20 -31.66
N THR A 242 6.65 -13.90 -32.81
CA THR A 242 7.87 -14.55 -33.33
C THR A 242 8.99 -13.58 -33.72
N GLU A 243 8.75 -12.28 -33.76
CA GLU A 243 9.77 -11.26 -34.03
C GLU A 243 10.58 -10.88 -32.78
N LEU A 244 10.11 -11.27 -31.59
CA LEU A 244 10.81 -11.02 -30.33
C LEU A 244 12.16 -11.75 -30.33
N LYS A 245 13.24 -11.00 -30.07
CA LYS A 245 14.61 -11.57 -30.00
C LYS A 245 14.90 -12.23 -28.67
N GLU A 246 14.35 -11.68 -27.60
CA GLU A 246 14.56 -12.10 -26.22
C GLU A 246 13.22 -12.06 -25.50
N THR A 247 12.95 -13.11 -24.73
CA THR A 247 11.68 -13.34 -24.03
C THR A 247 11.84 -13.20 -22.52
N ASN A 248 12.97 -12.68 -22.05
CA ASN A 248 13.32 -12.54 -20.64
C ASN A 248 13.23 -13.84 -19.83
N ASP A 249 13.41 -14.99 -20.48
CA ASP A 249 13.39 -16.33 -19.89
C ASP A 249 12.21 -16.60 -18.93
N GLY A 250 11.05 -15.98 -19.19
CA GLY A 250 9.84 -16.14 -18.38
C GLY A 250 9.74 -15.27 -17.13
N ASP A 251 10.78 -14.49 -16.80
CA ASP A 251 10.78 -13.58 -15.65
C ASP A 251 10.08 -12.26 -16.01
N TRP A 252 8.75 -12.27 -16.07
CA TRP A 252 7.97 -11.13 -16.56
C TRP A 252 7.45 -10.20 -15.47
N GLU A 253 7.76 -10.46 -14.21
CA GLU A 253 7.20 -9.73 -13.08
C GLU A 253 7.79 -8.30 -12.97
N GLY A 254 6.95 -7.31 -12.63
CA GLY A 254 7.46 -6.06 -12.04
C GLY A 254 6.85 -4.77 -12.60
N LEU A 255 6.76 -4.60 -13.92
CA LEU A 255 6.30 -3.33 -14.52
C LEU A 255 4.91 -2.88 -14.04
N SER A 256 4.01 -3.83 -13.78
CA SER A 256 2.65 -3.59 -13.29
C SER A 256 2.59 -2.91 -11.91
N TYR A 257 3.62 -3.07 -11.08
CA TYR A 257 3.63 -2.53 -9.71
C TYR A 257 4.21 -1.11 -9.63
N ILE A 258 5.00 -0.70 -10.62
CA ILE A 258 5.82 0.53 -10.56
C ILE A 258 4.97 1.79 -10.38
N ALA A 259 3.81 1.88 -11.04
CA ALA A 259 2.94 3.04 -10.90
C ALA A 259 2.40 3.18 -9.47
N THR A 260 1.98 2.06 -8.87
CA THR A 260 1.52 1.99 -7.47
C THR A 260 2.63 2.43 -6.52
N ASP A 261 3.83 1.88 -6.65
CA ASP A 261 4.99 2.22 -5.83
C ASP A 261 5.34 3.71 -5.91
N VAL A 262 5.40 4.26 -7.13
CA VAL A 262 5.70 5.69 -7.36
C VAL A 262 4.65 6.56 -6.73
N TYR A 263 3.37 6.20 -6.88
CA TYR A 263 2.27 6.93 -6.29
C TYR A 263 2.36 6.95 -4.77
N GLU A 264 2.55 5.80 -4.13
CA GLU A 264 2.67 5.69 -2.68
C GLU A 264 3.88 6.44 -2.14
N LYS A 265 5.03 6.35 -2.82
CA LYS A 265 6.24 7.11 -2.50
C LYS A 265 5.98 8.62 -2.56
N LYS A 266 5.22 9.08 -3.58
CA LYS A 266 4.92 10.51 -3.82
C LYS A 266 3.91 11.07 -2.82
N THR A 267 2.81 10.36 -2.61
CA THR A 267 1.67 10.86 -1.82
C THR A 267 1.79 10.49 -0.33
N GLY A 268 2.35 9.32 -0.04
CA GLY A 268 2.34 8.70 1.29
C GLY A 268 1.01 8.01 1.63
N ASN A 269 0.16 7.77 0.64
CA ASN A 269 -1.11 7.04 0.73
C ASN A 269 -1.18 5.98 -0.37
N ASP A 270 -1.93 4.92 -0.11
CA ASP A 270 -2.24 3.87 -1.08
C ASP A 270 -2.85 4.46 -2.36
N MET A 271 -2.52 3.88 -3.51
CA MET A 271 -3.10 4.31 -4.79
C MET A 271 -4.62 4.07 -4.80
N PRO A 272 -5.45 5.05 -5.23
CA PRO A 272 -6.86 4.83 -5.49
C PRO A 272 -7.09 3.70 -6.49
N GLN A 273 -8.26 3.07 -6.44
CA GLN A 273 -8.56 1.91 -7.26
C GLN A 273 -8.54 2.20 -8.77
N GLY A 274 -8.86 3.41 -9.21
CA GLY A 274 -8.78 3.77 -10.63
C GLY A 274 -9.69 2.90 -11.50
N ILE A 275 -9.36 2.76 -12.77
CA ILE A 275 -10.01 1.79 -13.66
C ILE A 275 -9.57 0.39 -13.25
N GLN A 276 -10.55 -0.50 -13.10
CA GLN A 276 -10.30 -1.90 -12.83
C GLN A 276 -10.06 -2.63 -14.16
N GLU A 277 -9.10 -3.55 -14.14
CA GLU A 277 -8.82 -4.45 -15.25
C GLU A 277 -10.04 -5.34 -15.51
N ASN A 278 -10.31 -5.64 -16.78
CA ASN A 278 -11.31 -6.63 -17.13
C ASN A 278 -10.73 -8.03 -16.93
N PHE A 279 -11.29 -8.79 -16.00
CA PHE A 279 -10.91 -10.17 -15.69
C PHE A 279 -11.87 -11.21 -16.32
N GLU A 280 -12.60 -10.83 -17.36
CA GLU A 280 -13.33 -11.78 -18.19
C GLU A 280 -12.41 -12.26 -19.32
N ILE A 281 -11.97 -13.52 -19.26
CA ILE A 281 -11.17 -14.11 -20.33
C ILE A 281 -12.05 -14.36 -21.56
N THR A 282 -11.55 -13.96 -22.72
CA THR A 282 -12.29 -14.10 -24.00
C THR A 282 -11.59 -15.06 -24.96
N GLY A 283 -12.28 -15.43 -26.04
CA GLY A 283 -11.79 -16.35 -27.05
C GLY A 283 -12.10 -17.81 -26.74
N GLU A 284 -11.54 -18.71 -27.53
CA GLU A 284 -11.70 -20.16 -27.36
C GLU A 284 -10.47 -20.70 -26.63
N GLU A 285 -10.70 -21.41 -25.52
CA GLU A 285 -9.66 -22.13 -24.79
C GLU A 285 -9.04 -23.19 -25.69
N TRP A 286 -7.71 -23.29 -25.64
CA TRP A 286 -6.95 -24.30 -26.37
C TRP A 286 -6.83 -25.56 -25.51
N GLU A 287 -6.68 -26.71 -26.16
CA GLU A 287 -6.40 -27.96 -25.46
C GLU A 287 -4.90 -28.09 -25.24
N GLU A 288 -4.50 -28.58 -24.05
CA GLU A 288 -3.08 -28.78 -23.69
C GLU A 288 -2.38 -29.91 -24.47
N ASP A 289 -3.06 -30.52 -25.44
CA ASP A 289 -2.42 -31.37 -26.45
C ASP A 289 -1.50 -30.50 -27.33
N GLU A 290 -0.20 -30.83 -27.38
CA GLU A 290 0.81 -30.20 -28.23
C GLU A 290 0.34 -30.01 -29.69
N ASN A 291 -0.51 -30.92 -30.18
CA ASN A 291 -1.04 -30.84 -31.53
C ASN A 291 -2.03 -29.69 -31.74
N ASP A 292 -2.77 -29.25 -30.73
CA ASP A 292 -3.72 -28.13 -30.87
C ASP A 292 -2.97 -26.80 -30.96
N LEU A 293 -2.08 -26.52 -30.00
CA LEU A 293 -1.24 -25.32 -30.01
C LEU A 293 -0.40 -25.20 -31.28
N LYS A 294 0.19 -26.31 -31.76
CA LYS A 294 0.95 -26.33 -33.02
C LYS A 294 0.09 -26.06 -34.26
N LYS A 295 -1.18 -26.46 -34.27
CA LYS A 295 -2.12 -26.18 -35.37
C LYS A 295 -2.63 -24.74 -35.33
N ARG A 296 -2.97 -24.23 -34.15
CA ARG A 296 -3.52 -22.88 -33.95
C ARG A 296 -2.45 -21.80 -34.13
N PHE A 297 -1.23 -22.03 -33.64
CA PHE A 297 -0.12 -21.06 -33.61
C PHE A 297 1.18 -21.66 -34.18
N PRO A 298 1.20 -22.05 -35.47
CA PRO A 298 2.29 -22.82 -36.05
C PRO A 298 3.64 -22.09 -36.04
N LYS A 299 3.70 -20.77 -36.25
CA LYS A 299 4.98 -20.05 -36.24
C LYS A 299 5.50 -19.84 -34.83
N LEU A 300 4.61 -19.53 -33.87
CA LEU A 300 5.01 -19.41 -32.46
C LEU A 300 5.55 -20.73 -31.94
N TYR A 301 4.83 -21.82 -32.19
CA TYR A 301 5.26 -23.15 -31.79
C TYR A 301 6.58 -23.55 -32.45
N THR A 302 6.76 -23.28 -33.75
CA THR A 302 8.03 -23.58 -34.44
C THR A 302 9.21 -22.82 -33.85
N LYS A 303 8.99 -21.59 -33.34
CA LYS A 303 10.06 -20.76 -32.80
C LYS A 303 10.39 -21.07 -31.34
N PHE A 304 9.37 -21.23 -30.50
CA PHE A 304 9.52 -21.27 -29.05
C PHE A 304 9.02 -22.56 -28.40
N GLY A 305 8.19 -23.34 -29.10
CA GLY A 305 7.66 -24.59 -28.56
C GLY A 305 8.78 -25.56 -28.20
N MET A 306 8.66 -26.19 -27.03
CA MET A 306 9.55 -27.28 -26.62
C MET A 306 9.14 -28.57 -27.36
N GLU A 307 10.13 -29.42 -27.67
CA GLU A 307 9.90 -30.80 -28.15
C GLU A 307 9.47 -31.74 -27.03
#